data_AF-N1JK43-F1
#
_entry.id   AF-N1JK43-F1
#
_cell.length_a   1.000
_cell.length_b   1.000
_cell.length_c   1.000
_cell.angle_alpha   90.00
_cell.angle_beta   90.00
_cell.angle_gamma   90.00
#
_symmetry.space_group_name_H-M   'P 1'
#
loop_
_entity.id
_entity.type
_entity.pdbx_description
1 polymer ?
#
loop_
_entity_poly.entity_id
_entity_poly.type
_entity_poly.pdbx_seq_one_letter_code
_entity_poly.pdbx_strand_id
1 'polypeptide(L)'
;MSSVEIAEILEKYDTCFAYIENLADIQNAKSNDEHNQSPLSATTLCQNKQCSNGDLLNLAFKGEILVSGTFSYLAPINQKALLKVAMDKPVDFRNLYASSHIHGFSTKKELREILIWYFGHLHIFRRKYDSPIWTPVTQLGSEYRNGALILNYIRRKTDLLTELDQITRKSGASGMLRDCLRGSVTCDTHKETNIRTIMAHISIVELNRQYSSSECF
;
A
#
# COMPACT_ATOMS: atom_id res chain seq x y z
N MET A 1 -3.09 18.52 3.57
CA MET A 1 -4.45 17.96 3.54
C MET A 1 -5.23 18.70 4.61
N SER A 2 -6.34 19.32 4.24
CA SER A 2 -7.14 20.15 5.16
C SER A 2 -7.95 19.25 6.11
N SER A 3 -8.26 19.73 7.31
CA SER A 3 -9.19 19.07 8.24
C SER A 3 -10.59 18.91 7.64
N VAL A 4 -10.98 19.77 6.69
CA VAL A 4 -12.25 19.69 5.95
C VAL A 4 -12.26 18.51 4.98
N GLU A 5 -11.17 18.30 4.23
CA GLU A 5 -11.05 17.15 3.31
C GLU A 5 -11.10 15.81 4.07
N ILE A 6 -10.53 15.76 5.28
CA ILE A 6 -10.55 14.55 6.11
C ILE A 6 -11.98 14.23 6.59
N ALA A 7 -12.75 15.23 6.98
CA ALA A 7 -14.12 15.05 7.44
C ALA A 7 -15.06 14.56 6.32
N GLU A 8 -14.94 15.14 5.12
CA GLU A 8 -15.72 14.71 3.95
C GLU A 8 -15.40 13.26 3.51
N ILE A 9 -14.14 12.84 3.65
CA ILE A 9 -13.72 11.45 3.36
C ILE A 9 -14.33 10.47 4.38
N LEU A 10 -14.42 10.85 5.66
CA LEU A 10 -15.00 10.01 6.71
C LEU A 10 -16.53 9.88 6.59
N GLU A 11 -17.23 10.97 6.29
CA GLU A 11 -18.70 10.94 6.11
C GLU A 11 -19.11 10.09 4.88
N LYS A 12 -18.31 10.15 3.80
CA LYS A 12 -18.51 9.30 2.63
C LYS A 12 -18.21 7.81 2.89
N TYR A 13 -17.30 7.52 3.82
CA TYR A 13 -16.95 6.15 4.19
C TYR A 13 -18.07 5.48 4.98
N ASP A 14 -18.60 6.17 5.97
CA ASP A 14 -19.68 5.67 6.83
C ASP A 14 -20.98 5.43 6.05
N THR A 15 -21.22 6.23 5.01
CA THR A 15 -22.38 6.07 4.11
C THR A 15 -22.27 4.82 3.23
N CYS A 16 -21.08 4.48 2.70
CA CYS A 16 -20.92 3.26 1.90
C CYS A 16 -21.09 1.99 2.75
N PHE A 17 -20.51 1.93 3.96
CA PHE A 17 -20.66 0.76 4.82
C PHE A 17 -22.12 0.51 5.23
N ALA A 18 -22.80 1.55 5.71
CA ALA A 18 -24.21 1.47 6.08
C ALA A 18 -25.12 1.06 4.90
N TYR A 19 -24.76 1.48 3.68
CA TYR A 19 -25.47 1.09 2.47
C TYR A 19 -25.32 -0.42 2.17
N ILE A 20 -24.12 -0.97 2.38
CA ILE A 20 -23.86 -2.42 2.23
C ILE A 20 -24.66 -3.22 3.26
N GLU A 21 -24.67 -2.78 4.52
CA GLU A 21 -25.43 -3.44 5.59
C GLU A 21 -26.92 -3.51 5.26
N ASN A 22 -27.52 -2.38 4.86
CA ASN A 22 -28.93 -2.32 4.50
C ASN A 22 -29.28 -3.28 3.35
N LEU A 23 -28.45 -3.33 2.31
CA LEU A 23 -28.68 -4.25 1.19
C LEU A 23 -28.49 -5.72 1.58
N ALA A 24 -27.52 -6.01 2.45
CA ALA A 24 -27.30 -7.36 2.96
C ALA A 24 -28.51 -7.84 3.79
N ASP A 25 -29.08 -6.97 4.62
CA ASP A 25 -30.27 -7.26 5.42
C ASP A 25 -31.49 -7.54 4.53
N ILE A 26 -31.70 -6.72 3.48
CA ILE A 26 -32.77 -6.95 2.50
C ILE A 26 -32.58 -8.29 1.78
N GLN A 27 -31.34 -8.65 1.45
CA GLN A 27 -31.04 -9.93 0.80
C GLN A 27 -31.27 -11.11 1.75
N ASN A 28 -30.95 -10.97 3.03
CA ASN A 28 -31.20 -11.97 4.06
C ASN A 28 -32.67 -12.20 4.33
N ALA A 29 -33.47 -11.12 4.40
CA ALA A 29 -34.91 -11.22 4.56
C ALA A 29 -35.60 -11.97 3.40
N LYS A 30 -34.93 -12.11 2.26
CA LYS A 30 -35.43 -12.83 1.06
C LYS A 30 -34.86 -14.24 0.92
N SER A 31 -33.80 -14.60 1.66
CA SER A 31 -33.11 -15.89 1.55
C SER A 31 -33.55 -16.81 2.69
N ASN A 32 -34.26 -17.89 2.37
CA ASN A 32 -34.66 -18.93 3.34
C ASN A 32 -33.51 -19.90 3.69
N ASP A 33 -32.33 -19.76 3.07
CA ASP A 33 -31.16 -20.61 3.32
C ASP A 33 -30.06 -19.83 4.07
N GLU A 34 -29.82 -20.21 5.32
CA GLU A 34 -28.84 -19.62 6.25
C GLU A 34 -27.37 -19.90 5.90
N HIS A 35 -27.06 -20.66 4.84
CA HIS A 35 -25.72 -21.21 4.64
C HIS A 35 -24.95 -20.82 3.37
N ASN A 36 -25.47 -19.94 2.51
CA ASN A 36 -24.65 -19.29 1.48
C ASN A 36 -25.26 -17.98 0.99
N GLN A 37 -25.13 -16.90 1.78
CA GLN A 37 -25.36 -15.56 1.26
C GLN A 37 -24.47 -15.32 0.04
N SER A 38 -25.12 -15.07 -1.09
CA SER A 38 -24.45 -14.65 -2.31
C SER A 38 -23.82 -13.27 -2.10
N PRO A 39 -22.58 -13.03 -2.56
CA PRO A 39 -21.92 -11.75 -2.39
C PRO A 39 -22.66 -10.63 -3.15
N LEU A 40 -22.74 -9.45 -2.54
CA LEU A 40 -23.27 -8.24 -3.18
C LEU A 40 -22.36 -7.82 -4.34
N SER A 41 -22.94 -7.43 -5.47
CA SER A 41 -22.20 -6.98 -6.65
C SER A 41 -21.60 -5.58 -6.43
N ALA A 42 -20.29 -5.42 -6.67
CA ALA A 42 -19.64 -4.11 -6.70
C ALA A 42 -20.22 -3.22 -7.81
N THR A 43 -20.66 -3.80 -8.93
CA THR A 43 -21.38 -3.08 -9.97
C THR A 43 -22.65 -2.43 -9.43
N THR A 44 -23.49 -3.18 -8.71
CA THR A 44 -24.71 -2.65 -8.09
C THR A 44 -24.39 -1.59 -7.03
N LEU A 45 -23.43 -1.86 -6.14
CA LEU A 45 -23.05 -0.93 -5.07
C LEU A 45 -22.53 0.41 -5.61
N CYS A 46 -21.83 0.39 -6.74
CA CYS A 46 -21.29 1.60 -7.37
C CYS A 46 -22.26 2.36 -8.27
N GLN A 47 -23.39 1.77 -8.69
CA GLN A 47 -24.32 2.41 -9.64
C GLN A 47 -24.87 3.74 -9.12
N ASN A 48 -25.22 3.79 -7.84
CA ASN A 48 -25.83 4.98 -7.23
C ASN A 48 -24.80 5.95 -6.63
N LYS A 49 -23.50 5.75 -6.89
CA LYS A 49 -22.38 6.53 -6.31
C LYS A 49 -22.30 6.50 -4.78
N GLN A 50 -23.07 5.65 -4.11
CA GLN A 50 -23.00 5.42 -2.66
C GLN A 50 -21.67 4.78 -2.27
N CYS A 51 -21.14 3.91 -3.13
CA CYS A 51 -19.81 3.33 -2.98
C CYS A 51 -18.96 3.57 -4.23
N SER A 52 -17.67 3.79 -4.04
CA SER A 52 -16.65 3.67 -5.08
C SER A 52 -15.83 2.39 -4.92
N ASN A 53 -15.08 2.00 -5.95
CA ASN A 53 -14.13 0.88 -5.81
C ASN A 53 -13.09 1.14 -4.70
N GLY A 54 -12.70 2.40 -4.49
CA GLY A 54 -11.78 2.79 -3.42
C GLY A 54 -12.38 2.54 -2.05
N ASP A 55 -13.67 2.88 -1.86
CA ASP A 55 -14.39 2.66 -0.60
C ASP A 55 -14.50 1.16 -0.30
N LEU A 56 -14.91 0.35 -1.29
CA LEU A 56 -15.01 -1.10 -1.15
C LEU A 56 -13.65 -1.74 -0.79
N LEU A 57 -12.57 -1.32 -1.45
CA LEU A 57 -11.25 -1.81 -1.14
C LEU A 57 -10.80 -1.35 0.27
N ASN A 58 -11.07 -0.11 0.66
CA ASN A 58 -10.75 0.38 2.00
C ASN A 58 -11.46 -0.44 3.09
N LEU A 59 -12.75 -0.71 2.93
CA LEU A 59 -13.54 -1.60 3.80
C LEU A 59 -12.90 -2.98 3.92
N ALA A 60 -12.45 -3.54 2.79
CA ALA A 60 -11.78 -4.85 2.77
C ALA A 60 -10.43 -4.82 3.50
N PHE A 61 -9.66 -3.72 3.36
CA PHE A 61 -8.40 -3.52 4.09
C PHE A 61 -8.60 -3.35 5.59
N LYS A 62 -9.69 -2.70 6.03
CA LYS A 62 -10.07 -2.66 7.45
C LYS A 62 -10.65 -3.98 7.95
N GLY A 63 -10.94 -4.92 7.05
CA GLY A 63 -11.48 -6.23 7.37
C GLY A 63 -12.98 -6.21 7.68
N GLU A 64 -13.69 -5.17 7.28
CA GLU A 64 -15.13 -5.00 7.49
C GLU A 64 -15.95 -5.80 6.46
N ILE A 65 -15.39 -6.04 5.27
CA ILE A 65 -16.00 -6.87 4.22
C ILE A 65 -15.01 -7.92 3.69
N LEU A 66 -15.54 -9.04 3.21
CA LEU A 66 -14.82 -10.04 2.43
C LEU A 66 -15.06 -9.76 0.94
N VAL A 67 -13.98 -9.57 0.17
CA VAL A 67 -14.07 -9.40 -1.28
C VAL A 67 -13.82 -10.71 -2.03
N SER A 68 -14.53 -10.88 -3.14
CA SER A 68 -14.41 -12.02 -4.06
C SER A 68 -14.45 -11.55 -5.52
N GLY A 69 -14.39 -12.47 -6.49
CA GLY A 69 -14.45 -12.15 -7.92
C GLY A 69 -13.11 -11.76 -8.55
N THR A 70 -13.16 -11.37 -9.83
CA THR A 70 -11.99 -11.18 -10.70
C THR A 70 -11.00 -10.15 -10.17
N PHE A 71 -11.48 -9.10 -9.50
CA PHE A 71 -10.63 -8.00 -9.01
C PHE A 71 -10.36 -8.06 -7.50
N SER A 72 -10.66 -9.19 -6.85
CA SER A 72 -10.41 -9.42 -5.42
C SER A 72 -8.92 -9.39 -5.03
N TYR A 73 -8.02 -9.64 -5.98
CA TYR A 73 -6.56 -9.59 -5.78
C TYR A 73 -6.03 -8.21 -5.35
N LEU A 74 -6.87 -7.17 -5.42
CA LEU A 74 -6.54 -5.80 -4.98
C LEU A 74 -6.75 -5.58 -3.48
N ALA A 75 -7.23 -6.57 -2.74
CA ALA A 75 -7.44 -6.46 -1.30
C ALA A 75 -6.91 -7.71 -0.56
N PRO A 76 -6.63 -7.59 0.74
CA PRO A 76 -6.28 -8.73 1.57
C PRO A 76 -7.47 -9.68 1.72
N ILE A 77 -7.18 -10.96 1.95
CA ILE A 77 -8.22 -11.95 2.23
C ILE A 77 -8.57 -11.89 3.71
N ASN A 78 -9.81 -11.55 4.04
CA ASN A 78 -10.34 -11.65 5.40
C ASN A 78 -11.55 -12.59 5.46
N GLN A 79 -11.31 -13.85 5.83
CA GLN A 79 -12.36 -14.86 5.93
C GLN A 79 -13.33 -14.66 7.11
N LYS A 80 -13.03 -13.75 8.04
CA LYS A 80 -13.86 -13.50 9.22
C LYS A 80 -14.96 -12.45 8.96
N ALA A 81 -14.86 -11.69 7.87
CA ALA A 81 -15.86 -10.68 7.55
C ALA A 81 -17.18 -11.34 7.11
N LEU A 82 -18.29 -10.89 7.70
CA LEU A 82 -19.63 -11.44 7.45
C LEU A 82 -20.22 -10.93 6.14
N LEU A 83 -19.99 -9.65 5.84
CA LEU A 83 -20.45 -9.02 4.61
C LEU A 83 -19.55 -9.43 3.44
N LYS A 84 -20.16 -9.95 2.38
CA LYS A 84 -19.44 -10.42 1.19
C LYS A 84 -19.75 -9.54 -0.01
N VAL A 85 -18.71 -9.07 -0.69
CA VAL A 85 -18.82 -8.25 -1.91
C VAL A 85 -18.05 -8.92 -3.05
N ALA A 86 -18.67 -9.03 -4.23
CA ALA A 86 -18.03 -9.49 -5.44
C ALA A 86 -17.50 -8.28 -6.21
N MET A 87 -16.17 -8.18 -6.32
CA MET A 87 -15.46 -7.21 -7.16
C MET A 87 -15.55 -7.66 -8.62
N ASP A 88 -16.74 -7.47 -9.20
CA ASP A 88 -17.16 -7.98 -10.51
C ASP A 88 -16.98 -6.98 -11.67
N LYS A 89 -16.47 -5.79 -11.37
CA LYS A 89 -16.17 -4.72 -12.35
C LYS A 89 -14.71 -4.29 -12.30
N PRO A 90 -14.14 -3.84 -13.43
CA PRO A 90 -12.81 -3.29 -13.46
C PRO A 90 -12.60 -2.15 -12.46
N VAL A 91 -11.43 -2.15 -11.84
CA VAL A 91 -10.99 -1.08 -10.94
C VAL A 91 -10.07 -0.13 -11.71
N ASP A 92 -10.50 1.12 -11.88
CA ASP A 92 -9.60 2.17 -12.36
C ASP A 92 -8.57 2.47 -11.26
N PHE A 93 -7.36 1.96 -11.46
CA PHE A 93 -6.27 2.07 -10.51
C PHE A 93 -5.93 3.53 -10.18
N ARG A 94 -6.16 4.47 -11.12
CA ARG A 94 -5.90 5.91 -10.91
C ARG A 94 -6.75 6.52 -9.80
N ASN A 95 -7.91 5.94 -9.51
CA ASN A 95 -8.80 6.41 -8.46
C ASN A 95 -8.41 5.89 -7.07
N LEU A 96 -7.39 5.02 -6.99
CA LEU A 96 -6.95 4.43 -5.73
C LEU A 96 -5.78 5.18 -5.08
N TYR A 97 -5.26 6.21 -5.73
CA TYR A 97 -4.11 6.94 -5.23
C TYR A 97 -4.12 8.40 -5.65
N ALA A 98 -3.58 9.26 -4.80
CA ALA A 98 -3.17 10.61 -5.19
C ALA A 98 -1.78 10.56 -5.84
N SER A 99 -1.49 11.48 -6.77
CA SER A 99 -0.15 11.57 -7.40
C SER A 99 0.98 11.72 -6.38
N SER A 100 0.70 12.36 -5.23
CA SER A 100 1.60 12.48 -4.08
C SER A 100 1.97 11.16 -3.41
N HIS A 101 1.23 10.08 -3.64
CA HIS A 101 1.51 8.77 -3.06
C HIS A 101 2.50 7.95 -3.91
N ILE A 102 2.92 8.46 -5.07
CA ILE A 102 3.87 7.79 -5.95
C ILE A 102 5.29 8.11 -5.49
N HIS A 103 6.02 7.08 -5.05
CA HIS A 103 7.39 7.22 -4.51
C HIS A 103 8.46 6.57 -5.40
N GLY A 104 8.06 5.96 -6.52
CA GLY A 104 9.01 5.44 -7.48
C GLY A 104 8.33 4.91 -8.71
N PHE A 105 8.92 5.15 -9.88
CA PHE A 105 8.38 4.69 -11.15
C PHE A 105 9.51 4.08 -11.97
N SER A 106 9.31 2.86 -12.44
CA SER A 106 10.28 2.14 -13.27
C SER A 106 9.62 1.66 -14.54
N THR A 107 10.20 2.01 -15.68
CA THR A 107 9.77 1.51 -16.98
C THR A 107 10.89 0.66 -17.57
N LYS A 108 10.59 -0.61 -17.82
CA LYS A 108 11.37 -1.49 -18.71
C LYS A 108 10.52 -1.77 -19.95
N LYS A 109 11.15 -2.09 -21.09
CA LYS A 109 10.54 -2.17 -22.43
C LYS A 109 9.11 -2.74 -22.48
N GLU A 110 8.79 -3.74 -21.66
CA GLU A 110 7.47 -4.41 -21.64
C GLU A 110 6.68 -4.25 -20.33
N LEU A 111 7.30 -3.71 -19.27
CA LEU A 111 6.75 -3.69 -17.91
C LEU A 111 6.89 -2.32 -17.27
N ARG A 112 5.81 -1.86 -16.66
CA ARG A 112 5.80 -0.68 -15.80
C ARG A 112 5.58 -1.12 -14.37
N GLU A 113 6.39 -0.57 -13.48
CA GLU A 113 6.29 -0.78 -12.05
C GLU A 113 6.17 0.56 -11.35
N ILE A 114 5.40 0.57 -10.27
CA ILE A 114 5.19 1.76 -9.45
C ILE A 114 5.26 1.37 -7.97
N LEU A 115 5.99 2.17 -7.20
CA LEU A 115 6.00 2.13 -5.75
C LEU A 115 5.04 3.20 -5.25
N ILE A 116 4.06 2.79 -4.46
CA ILE A 116 2.95 3.65 -4.07
C ILE A 116 2.52 3.40 -2.63
N TRP A 117 2.05 4.46 -1.96
CA TRP A 117 1.34 4.35 -0.70
C TRP A 117 -0.10 3.90 -0.96
N TYR A 118 -0.46 2.70 -0.49
CA TYR A 118 -1.74 2.08 -0.74
C TYR A 118 -2.29 1.53 0.58
N PHE A 119 -3.44 2.06 1.01
CA PHE A 119 -4.11 1.74 2.28
C PHE A 119 -3.18 1.63 3.50
N GLY A 120 -2.32 2.64 3.68
CA GLY A 120 -1.45 2.77 4.85
C GLY A 120 -0.06 2.17 4.71
N HIS A 121 0.21 1.42 3.65
CA HIS A 121 1.49 0.74 3.46
C HIS A 121 2.11 0.97 2.08
N LEU A 122 3.42 0.80 1.97
CA LEU A 122 4.12 0.84 0.69
C LEU A 122 3.92 -0.47 -0.07
N HIS A 123 3.51 -0.34 -1.32
CA HIS A 123 3.29 -1.46 -2.21
C HIS A 123 3.88 -1.23 -3.59
N ILE A 124 4.32 -2.32 -4.22
CA ILE A 124 4.77 -2.30 -5.60
C ILE A 124 3.64 -2.87 -6.45
N PHE A 125 3.20 -2.10 -7.44
CA PHE A 125 2.29 -2.58 -8.47
C PHE A 125 3.01 -2.67 -9.80
N ARG A 126 2.61 -3.64 -10.61
CA ARG A 126 3.14 -3.87 -11.95
C ARG A 126 2.01 -3.95 -12.95
N ARG A 127 2.26 -3.48 -14.16
CA ARG A 127 1.45 -3.75 -15.34
C ARG A 127 2.29 -3.99 -16.58
N LYS A 128 1.72 -4.69 -17.56
CA LYS A 128 2.29 -4.77 -18.92
C LYS A 128 2.07 -3.44 -19.65
N TYR A 129 2.90 -3.15 -20.65
CA TYR A 129 2.81 -1.89 -21.41
C TYR A 129 1.45 -1.71 -22.11
N ASP A 130 0.92 -2.78 -22.66
CA ASP A 130 -0.34 -2.91 -23.42
C ASP A 130 -1.56 -3.17 -22.54
N SER A 131 -1.39 -3.31 -21.23
CA SER A 131 -2.49 -3.58 -20.29
C SER A 131 -2.76 -2.36 -19.41
N PRO A 132 -4.04 -1.98 -19.20
CA PRO A 132 -4.42 -1.00 -18.19
C PRO A 132 -4.44 -1.59 -16.77
N ILE A 133 -4.31 -2.91 -16.63
CA ILE A 133 -4.51 -3.63 -15.37
C ILE A 133 -3.23 -3.59 -14.55
N TRP A 134 -3.32 -3.02 -13.35
CA TRP A 134 -2.28 -3.10 -12.34
C TRP A 134 -2.52 -4.28 -11.42
N THR A 135 -1.45 -5.02 -11.14
CA THR A 135 -1.43 -6.15 -10.21
C THR A 135 -0.39 -5.94 -9.13
N PRO A 136 -0.68 -6.25 -7.87
CA PRO A 136 0.30 -6.11 -6.79
C PRO A 136 1.43 -7.13 -6.97
N VAL A 137 2.67 -6.67 -6.81
CA VAL A 137 3.88 -7.52 -6.71
C VAL A 137 4.14 -7.85 -5.24
N THR A 138 3.87 -6.90 -4.35
CA THR A 138 3.89 -7.09 -2.90
C THR A 138 2.63 -7.81 -2.41
N GLN A 139 2.71 -8.57 -1.32
CA GLN A 139 1.55 -9.26 -0.73
C GLN A 139 0.69 -8.29 0.08
N LEU A 140 -0.59 -8.18 -0.24
CA LEU A 140 -1.56 -7.39 0.52
C LEU A 140 -2.06 -8.21 1.73
N GLY A 141 -2.09 -7.61 2.93
CA GLY A 141 -2.43 -8.28 4.19
C GLY A 141 -1.30 -9.09 4.82
N SER A 142 -0.08 -8.96 4.31
CA SER A 142 1.13 -9.59 4.85
C SER A 142 2.33 -8.66 4.69
N GLU A 143 2.13 -7.40 5.05
CA GLU A 143 3.03 -6.29 4.80
C GLU A 143 4.42 -6.50 5.42
N TYR A 144 4.48 -7.17 6.57
CA TYR A 144 5.72 -7.53 7.25
C TYR A 144 6.67 -8.38 6.39
N ARG A 145 6.16 -9.08 5.35
CA ARG A 145 6.96 -9.88 4.41
C ARG A 145 7.50 -9.08 3.23
N ASN A 146 6.98 -7.87 3.00
CA ASN A 146 7.28 -7.10 1.79
C ASN A 146 8.57 -6.29 1.88
N GLY A 147 9.14 -6.11 3.07
CA GLY A 147 10.28 -5.20 3.30
C GLY A 147 11.47 -5.45 2.37
N ALA A 148 11.86 -6.71 2.19
CA ALA A 148 12.96 -7.07 1.28
C ALA A 148 12.66 -6.77 -0.20
N LEU A 149 11.41 -6.97 -0.64
CA LEU A 149 10.98 -6.66 -2.01
C LEU A 149 10.99 -5.15 -2.26
N ILE A 150 10.44 -4.38 -1.32
CA ILE A 150 10.39 -2.91 -1.39
C ILE A 150 11.79 -2.32 -1.38
N LEU A 151 12.65 -2.75 -0.45
CA LEU A 151 14.03 -2.26 -0.37
C LEU A 151 14.82 -2.58 -1.66
N ASN A 152 14.65 -3.78 -2.20
CA ASN A 152 15.28 -4.15 -3.48
C ASN A 152 14.76 -3.33 -4.66
N TYR A 153 13.47 -3.03 -4.68
CA TYR A 153 12.89 -2.15 -5.70
C TYR A 153 13.49 -0.75 -5.62
N ILE A 154 13.49 -0.13 -4.44
CA ILE A 154 14.04 1.21 -4.22
C ILE A 154 15.51 1.24 -4.67
N ARG A 155 16.36 0.34 -4.16
CA ARG A 155 17.80 0.33 -4.52
C ARG A 155 18.11 0.11 -6.00
N ARG A 156 17.29 -0.69 -6.70
CA ARG A 156 17.61 -1.12 -8.07
C ARG A 156 16.88 -0.33 -9.14
N LYS A 157 15.76 0.31 -8.78
CA LYS A 157 14.80 0.88 -9.73
C LYS A 157 14.50 2.35 -9.47
N THR A 158 15.00 2.92 -8.39
CA THR A 158 14.90 4.34 -8.07
C THR A 158 16.26 4.87 -7.64
N ASP A 159 16.41 6.19 -7.64
CA ASP A 159 17.66 6.84 -7.23
C ASP A 159 17.64 7.27 -5.76
N LEU A 160 16.56 6.95 -5.02
CA LEU A 160 16.29 7.46 -3.66
C LEU A 160 17.38 7.11 -2.64
N LEU A 161 18.04 5.95 -2.79
CA LEU A 161 19.06 5.49 -1.86
C LEU A 161 20.48 5.65 -2.41
N THR A 162 20.66 6.30 -3.55
CA THR A 162 21.97 6.41 -4.22
C THR A 162 22.99 7.12 -3.34
N GLU A 163 22.60 8.22 -2.70
CA GLU A 163 23.47 8.99 -1.80
C GLU A 163 23.88 8.17 -0.57
N LEU A 164 22.90 7.50 0.06
CA LEU A 164 23.14 6.61 1.20
C LEU A 164 24.05 5.43 0.82
N ASP A 165 23.84 4.82 -0.35
CA ASP A 165 24.65 3.72 -0.84
C ASP A 165 26.08 4.19 -1.15
N GLN A 166 26.28 5.41 -1.65
CA GLN A 166 27.61 6.00 -1.85
C GLN A 166 28.34 6.23 -0.53
N ILE A 167 27.67 6.82 0.48
CA ILE A 167 28.24 7.05 1.81
C ILE A 167 28.62 5.71 2.46
N THR A 168 27.73 4.73 2.39
CA THR A 168 27.93 3.39 2.95
C THR A 168 29.09 2.64 2.30
N ARG A 169 29.29 2.83 0.98
CA ARG A 169 30.45 2.26 0.27
C ARG A 169 31.74 2.96 0.66
N LYS A 170 31.73 4.30 0.73
CA LYS A 170 32.91 5.10 1.12
C LYS A 170 33.35 4.81 2.56
N SER A 171 32.41 4.53 3.46
CA SER A 171 32.70 4.22 4.88
C SER A 171 33.17 2.78 5.12
N GLY A 172 33.21 1.92 4.09
CA GLY A 172 33.54 0.49 4.25
C GLY A 172 32.46 -0.33 4.99
N ALA A 173 31.34 0.30 5.40
CA ALA A 173 30.27 -0.33 6.16
C ALA A 173 29.35 -1.25 5.31
N SER A 174 29.55 -1.29 4.00
CA SER A 174 28.72 -2.08 3.07
C SER A 174 28.66 -3.57 3.41
N GLY A 175 29.78 -4.17 3.86
CA GLY A 175 29.80 -5.57 4.32
C GLY A 175 29.03 -5.75 5.64
N MET A 176 29.24 -4.82 6.59
CA MET A 176 28.70 -4.88 7.95
C MET A 176 27.19 -4.67 8.02
N LEU A 177 26.65 -3.74 7.23
CA LEU A 177 25.20 -3.50 7.13
C LEU A 177 24.47 -4.63 6.41
N ARG A 178 25.14 -5.31 5.47
CA ARG A 178 24.56 -6.47 4.78
C ARG A 178 24.26 -7.63 5.73
N ASP A 179 25.06 -7.76 6.79
CA ASP A 179 24.95 -8.83 7.78
C ASP A 179 23.85 -8.53 8.81
N CYS A 180 23.77 -7.29 9.33
CA CYS A 180 22.68 -6.90 10.26
C CYS A 180 21.30 -6.86 9.54
N LEU A 181 21.23 -6.49 8.25
CA LEU A 181 19.98 -6.51 7.46
C LEU A 181 19.53 -7.93 7.03
N ARG A 182 20.38 -8.95 7.17
CA ARG A 182 20.05 -10.36 6.86
C ARG A 182 19.46 -11.11 8.05
N GLY A 183 19.25 -10.48 9.20
CA GLY A 183 18.70 -11.14 10.39
C GLY A 183 19.62 -12.21 10.99
N SER A 184 20.92 -12.18 10.65
CA SER A 184 21.92 -13.03 11.27
C SER A 184 22.30 -12.46 12.64
N VAL A 185 22.01 -13.25 13.67
CA VAL A 185 22.25 -13.03 15.09
C VAL A 185 23.66 -12.51 15.39
N THR A 186 23.73 -11.58 16.34
CA THR A 186 24.89 -10.85 16.92
C THR A 186 25.52 -9.75 16.04
N CYS A 187 24.93 -8.54 16.06
CA CYS A 187 25.73 -7.34 15.83
C CYS A 187 26.66 -7.19 17.06
N ASP A 188 27.93 -7.58 16.90
CA ASP A 188 29.01 -7.49 17.89
C ASP A 188 29.05 -6.10 18.58
N THR A 189 29.14 -6.05 19.91
CA THR A 189 29.07 -4.81 20.71
C THR A 189 30.18 -3.83 20.38
N HIS A 190 31.32 -4.30 19.85
CA HIS A 190 32.38 -3.40 19.38
C HIS A 190 32.05 -2.72 18.03
N LYS A 191 31.21 -3.35 17.19
CA LYS A 191 30.67 -2.76 15.95
C LYS A 191 29.57 -1.74 16.22
N GLU A 192 28.94 -1.81 17.39
CA GLU A 192 27.85 -0.92 17.78
C GLU A 192 28.30 0.55 17.90
N THR A 193 29.50 0.82 18.42
CA THR A 193 30.04 2.19 18.53
C THR A 193 30.28 2.81 17.16
N ASN A 194 30.84 2.05 16.22
CA ASN A 194 31.04 2.49 14.84
C ASN A 194 29.71 2.71 14.11
N ILE A 195 28.71 1.85 14.34
CA ILE A 195 27.35 2.05 13.81
C ILE A 195 26.74 3.32 14.39
N ARG A 196 26.83 3.56 15.70
CA ARG A 196 26.31 4.78 16.33
C ARG A 196 26.97 6.03 15.77
N THR A 197 28.29 6.02 15.54
CA THR A 197 29.01 7.15 14.92
C THR A 197 28.61 7.36 13.46
N ILE A 198 28.40 6.29 12.69
CA ILE A 198 27.92 6.38 11.30
C ILE A 198 26.46 6.87 11.26
N MET A 199 25.60 6.34 12.12
CA MET A 199 24.19 6.77 12.23
C MET A 199 24.08 8.22 12.69
N ALA A 200 24.94 8.67 13.61
CA ALA A 200 25.04 10.08 13.99
C ALA A 200 25.46 10.97 12.80
N HIS A 201 26.42 10.53 11.99
CA HIS A 201 26.78 11.24 10.75
C HIS A 201 25.61 11.29 9.74
N ILE A 202 24.87 10.20 9.58
CA ILE A 202 23.69 10.14 8.70
C ILE A 202 22.59 11.10 9.19
N SER A 203 22.29 11.13 10.50
CA SER A 203 21.29 12.05 11.07
C SER A 203 21.68 13.53 10.92
N ILE A 204 22.97 13.85 10.94
CA ILE A 204 23.44 15.23 10.70
C ILE A 204 23.22 15.64 9.23
N VAL A 205 23.32 14.70 8.28
CA VAL A 205 23.02 14.96 6.86
C VAL A 205 21.52 15.25 6.65
N GLU A 206 20.63 14.60 7.40
CA GLU A 206 19.18 14.89 7.35
C GLU A 206 18.85 16.28 7.92
N LEU A 207 19.51 16.71 9.01
CA LEU A 207 19.29 18.02 9.63
C LEU A 207 19.71 19.19 8.72
N ASN A 208 20.80 19.06 7.97
CA ASN A 208 21.24 20.09 7.04
C ASN A 208 20.30 20.24 5.82
N ARG A 209 19.46 19.23 5.53
CA ARG A 209 18.45 19.30 4.47
C ARG A 209 17.18 20.03 4.93
N GLN A 210 16.85 19.99 6.23
CA GLN A 210 15.74 20.75 6.81
C GLN A 210 16.05 22.24 7.03
N TYR A 211 17.34 22.62 7.16
CA TYR A 211 17.74 24.02 7.32
C TYR A 211 18.15 24.74 6.01
N SER A 212 18.21 24.03 4.87
CA SER A 212 18.54 24.65 3.58
C SER A 212 17.31 24.94 2.69
N SER A 213 16.08 24.72 3.19
CA SER A 213 14.84 25.08 2.49
C SER A 213 14.07 26.24 3.14
N SER A 214 14.73 27.04 3.97
CA SER A 214 14.22 28.36 4.38
C SER A 214 14.77 29.45 3.47
N GLU A 215 14.34 29.46 2.21
CA GLU A 215 14.21 30.70 1.43
C GLU A 215 12.79 30.73 0.84
N CYS A 216 11.93 31.47 1.54
CA CYS A 216 10.68 31.99 1.01
C CYS A 216 11.00 33.15 0.05
N PHE A 217 10.52 33.10 -1.19
CA PHE A 217 9.43 33.95 -1.74
C PHE A 217 9.19 33.59 -3.21
#